data_AF-A0A1M5JL06-F1
#
_entry.id   AF-A0A1M5JL06-F1
#
_cell.length_a   1.000
_cell.length_b   1.000
_cell.length_c   1.000
_cell.angle_alpha   90.00
_cell.angle_beta   90.00
_cell.angle_gamma   90.00
#
_symmetry.space_group_name_H-M   'P 1'
#
loop_
_entity.id
_entity.type
_entity.pdbx_description
1 polymer ?
#
loop_
_entity_poly.entity_id
_entity_poly.type
_entity_poly.pdbx_seq_one_letter_code
_entity_poly.pdbx_strand_id
1 'polypeptide(L)'
;MERNNLKRIIFPRGFAVAIDDLGWNEGSNLSRQTPSGPHRAGVKRLFDLNDYSYVVEVGKAVGARIQSLFILSEMDRENVLAKYPTTTYQREKWNNKGRVSDKEFAIMAYVKEQAAFMEFGFHGTGHEYWAGDGIQRRAEWYNLIDRKPWPENDLRKHIQGFIEIMAQYDITPQHGHSFPESFVPCAYSYYWNPDGDYSLGKLLTEAGVKYANTDFAQIPELSPPPETNGGGFDHGTHVINRMNYGNLWYELQSLPKVLIDMQSTDIVESHWVNWLAQDDFVQADVTTQWINYYKKFQRLEDRYIAKNTEQLHSQWLYRRYTQVTETREGSVTIDNSEMPKEAYARDILGNMVLKILLKKGEHVSSATLNGGMIPAYYEEEGFAFLYLPQLAPQLYELTYTLGTQAMPVHVLHDGTYNPYAMRQQGNELQLHLKMYGEQTVKIKCPKPGNVAVSGKALEMKRFVHDGEYLHATVRALDMQGSRGEIKIQYATDAF
;
A
#
# COMPACT_ATOMS: atom_id res chain seq x y z
N MET A 1 10.21 43.67 -0.59
CA MET A 1 9.00 43.03 -1.14
C MET A 1 8.61 41.93 -0.17
N GLU A 2 7.72 42.25 0.77
CA GLU A 2 7.11 41.24 1.64
C GLU A 2 6.23 40.35 0.76
N ARG A 3 6.53 39.06 0.67
CA ARG A 3 5.59 38.10 0.11
C ARG A 3 4.39 38.08 1.05
N ASN A 4 3.19 38.35 0.53
CA ASN A 4 1.92 37.98 1.15
C ASN A 4 1.91 36.43 1.33
N ASN A 5 2.56 35.95 2.40
CA ASN A 5 2.76 34.55 2.77
C ASN A 5 1.55 33.98 3.53
N LEU A 6 0.33 34.28 3.06
CA LEU A 6 -0.91 33.92 3.77
C LEU A 6 -1.31 32.44 3.66
N LYS A 7 -0.64 31.64 2.81
CA LYS A 7 -0.97 30.22 2.63
C LYS A 7 -0.03 29.34 3.43
N ARG A 8 -0.54 28.72 4.50
CA ARG A 8 0.18 27.69 5.27
C ARG A 8 -0.29 26.29 4.95
N ILE A 9 -1.50 26.14 4.41
CA ILE A 9 -2.01 24.85 3.98
C ILE A 9 -1.29 24.40 2.72
N ILE A 10 -0.85 23.16 2.72
CA ILE A 10 -0.27 22.48 1.58
C ILE A 10 -1.14 21.27 1.31
N PHE A 11 -1.44 21.03 0.03
CA PHE A 11 -2.13 19.83 -0.42
C PHE A 11 -1.08 18.89 -1.05
N PRO A 12 -0.40 18.05 -0.24
CA PRO A 12 0.76 17.32 -0.68
C PRO A 12 0.37 16.12 -1.57
N ARG A 13 1.35 15.60 -2.32
CA ARG A 13 1.26 14.32 -2.99
C ARG A 13 1.77 13.20 -2.06
N GLY A 14 1.15 12.01 -2.13
CA GLY A 14 1.65 10.85 -1.39
C GLY A 14 2.93 10.29 -2.02
N PHE A 15 3.75 9.62 -1.23
CA PHE A 15 4.94 8.90 -1.68
C PHE A 15 4.93 7.46 -1.17
N ALA A 16 5.26 6.52 -2.05
CA ALA A 16 5.49 5.12 -1.70
C ALA A 16 6.54 4.46 -2.61
N VAL A 17 6.96 3.26 -2.23
CA VAL A 17 7.76 2.36 -3.07
C VAL A 17 7.01 1.03 -3.19
N ALA A 18 6.88 0.53 -4.43
CA ALA A 18 6.47 -0.84 -4.72
C ALA A 18 7.71 -1.74 -4.80
N ILE A 19 7.68 -2.90 -4.16
CA ILE A 19 8.74 -3.91 -4.23
C ILE A 19 8.22 -5.12 -5.01
N ASP A 20 8.74 -5.31 -6.21
CA ASP A 20 8.42 -6.44 -7.07
C ASP A 20 9.26 -7.68 -6.72
N ASP A 21 8.84 -8.84 -7.23
CA ASP A 21 9.57 -10.11 -7.17
C ASP A 21 9.81 -10.70 -5.78
N LEU A 22 8.95 -10.46 -4.79
CA LEU A 22 8.96 -11.26 -3.55
C LEU A 22 8.41 -12.67 -3.80
N GLY A 23 8.73 -13.62 -2.92
CA GLY A 23 8.18 -14.98 -2.97
C GLY A 23 9.02 -16.01 -3.74
N TRP A 24 10.11 -15.59 -4.39
CA TRP A 24 11.13 -16.52 -4.91
C TRP A 24 11.87 -17.21 -3.75
N ASN A 25 12.17 -18.50 -3.92
CA ASN A 25 13.08 -19.23 -3.02
C ASN A 25 14.54 -19.08 -3.49
N GLU A 26 14.75 -18.88 -4.79
CA GLU A 26 16.07 -18.71 -5.41
C GLU A 26 16.12 -17.45 -6.29
N GLY A 27 17.19 -16.68 -6.20
CA GLY A 27 17.34 -15.47 -7.02
C GLY A 27 17.83 -15.71 -8.45
N SER A 28 18.40 -16.88 -8.75
CA SER A 28 19.10 -17.07 -10.04
C SER A 28 18.14 -17.05 -11.21
N ASN A 29 18.42 -16.21 -12.21
CA ASN A 29 17.59 -16.09 -13.42
C ASN A 29 17.60 -17.40 -14.24
N LEU A 30 16.41 -17.92 -14.56
CA LEU A 30 16.23 -19.16 -15.31
C LEU A 30 15.89 -18.94 -16.80
N SER A 31 15.73 -17.70 -17.26
CA SER A 31 15.24 -17.42 -18.63
C SER A 31 16.18 -17.90 -19.74
N ARG A 32 17.44 -18.18 -19.41
CA ARG A 32 18.44 -18.71 -20.34
C ARG A 32 18.55 -20.25 -20.34
N GLN A 33 17.75 -20.95 -19.53
CA GLN A 33 17.74 -22.42 -19.51
C GLN A 33 17.00 -23.01 -20.71
N THR A 34 17.10 -24.33 -20.90
CA THR A 34 16.33 -25.06 -21.92
C THR A 34 15.58 -26.21 -21.27
N PRO A 35 14.23 -26.17 -21.21
CA PRO A 35 13.37 -25.04 -21.62
C PRO A 35 13.59 -23.79 -20.74
N SER A 36 13.28 -22.60 -21.27
CA SER A 36 13.46 -21.33 -20.56
C SER A 36 12.51 -21.23 -19.37
N GLY A 37 13.08 -20.95 -18.20
CA GLY A 37 12.36 -20.69 -16.96
C GLY A 37 12.03 -19.20 -16.75
N PRO A 38 11.47 -18.83 -15.60
CA PRO A 38 11.11 -17.45 -15.32
C PRO A 38 12.32 -16.50 -15.23
N HIS A 39 12.06 -15.22 -15.51
CA HIS A 39 12.93 -14.15 -15.05
C HIS A 39 12.73 -13.98 -13.55
N ARG A 40 13.62 -14.57 -12.74
CA ARG A 40 13.68 -14.35 -11.28
C ARG A 40 14.46 -13.06 -10.96
N ALA A 41 14.80 -12.85 -9.69
CA ALA A 41 15.49 -11.68 -9.18
C ALA A 41 16.93 -11.42 -9.70
N GLY A 42 17.53 -12.34 -10.46
CA GLY A 42 18.80 -12.11 -11.17
C GLY A 42 20.07 -12.23 -10.34
N VAL A 43 19.98 -12.71 -9.10
CA VAL A 43 21.09 -12.77 -8.14
C VAL A 43 21.36 -14.20 -7.68
N LYS A 44 22.61 -14.51 -7.33
CA LYS A 44 22.95 -15.82 -6.76
C LYS A 44 22.70 -15.83 -5.25
N ARG A 45 21.43 -15.86 -4.85
CA ARG A 45 20.97 -15.91 -3.45
C ARG A 45 19.91 -17.00 -3.28
N LEU A 46 19.94 -17.68 -2.13
CA LEU A 46 18.79 -18.45 -1.63
C LEU A 46 18.08 -17.54 -0.66
N PHE A 47 16.82 -17.25 -0.92
CA PHE A 47 16.09 -16.34 -0.06
C PHE A 47 15.55 -17.05 1.17
N ASP A 48 15.55 -16.35 2.30
CA ASP A 48 14.99 -16.84 3.55
C ASP A 48 14.19 -15.76 4.28
N LEU A 49 13.76 -16.05 5.52
CA LEU A 49 12.94 -15.15 6.33
C LEU A 49 13.62 -13.79 6.59
N ASN A 50 14.95 -13.75 6.76
CA ASN A 50 15.66 -12.51 7.05
C ASN A 50 15.54 -11.51 5.88
N ASP A 51 15.48 -12.00 4.64
CA ASP A 51 15.31 -11.15 3.47
C ASP A 51 13.97 -10.38 3.48
N TYR A 52 12.94 -10.93 4.13
CA TYR A 52 11.66 -10.24 4.36
C TYR A 52 11.75 -9.28 5.54
N SER A 53 12.55 -9.60 6.57
CA SER A 53 12.63 -8.76 7.78
C SER A 53 13.24 -7.39 7.49
N TYR A 54 14.14 -7.27 6.51
CA TYR A 54 14.72 -5.98 6.15
C TYR A 54 13.70 -5.00 5.57
N VAL A 55 12.72 -5.48 4.80
CA VAL A 55 11.61 -4.64 4.33
C VAL A 55 10.74 -4.18 5.50
N VAL A 56 10.44 -5.10 6.43
CA VAL A 56 9.67 -4.81 7.65
C VAL A 56 10.38 -3.79 8.55
N GLU A 57 11.70 -3.89 8.69
CA GLU A 57 12.51 -2.95 9.46
C GLU A 57 12.41 -1.53 8.91
N VAL A 58 12.49 -1.37 7.58
CA VAL A 58 12.26 -0.06 6.95
C VAL A 58 10.83 0.41 7.21
N GLY A 59 9.82 -0.44 6.97
CA GLY A 59 8.41 -0.11 7.19
C GLY A 59 8.12 0.39 8.61
N LYS A 60 8.68 -0.29 9.62
CA LYS A 60 8.61 0.13 11.04
C LYS A 60 9.27 1.48 11.28
N ALA A 61 10.47 1.70 10.72
CA ALA A 61 11.25 2.90 10.95
C ALA A 61 10.67 4.15 10.27
N VAL A 62 9.90 3.98 9.19
CA VAL A 62 9.27 5.09 8.44
C VAL A 62 7.77 5.21 8.70
N GLY A 63 7.19 4.26 9.44
CA GLY A 63 5.75 4.23 9.75
C GLY A 63 4.88 4.01 8.52
N ALA A 64 5.29 3.12 7.62
CA ALA A 64 4.55 2.78 6.40
C ALA A 64 4.42 1.27 6.21
N ARG A 65 3.28 0.84 5.67
CA ARG A 65 3.06 -0.52 5.16
C ARG A 65 3.56 -0.58 3.72
N ILE A 66 4.71 -1.20 3.52
CA ILE A 66 5.41 -1.22 2.23
C ILE A 66 4.69 -2.18 1.28
N GLN A 67 4.37 -1.72 0.07
CA GLN A 67 3.73 -2.54 -0.96
C GLN A 67 4.71 -3.60 -1.45
N SER A 68 4.49 -4.87 -1.11
CA SER A 68 5.36 -5.99 -1.49
C SER A 68 4.60 -7.00 -2.35
N LEU A 69 5.08 -7.24 -3.57
CA LEU A 69 4.33 -7.94 -4.60
C LEU A 69 4.93 -9.35 -4.80
N PHE A 70 4.10 -10.37 -4.59
CA PHE A 70 4.54 -11.76 -4.50
C PHE A 70 4.31 -12.56 -5.77
N ILE A 71 5.27 -13.44 -6.06
CA ILE A 71 5.18 -14.55 -7.01
C ILE A 71 5.21 -15.84 -6.22
N LEU A 72 4.20 -16.69 -6.40
CA LEU A 72 4.01 -17.84 -5.51
C LEU A 72 4.38 -19.20 -6.10
N SER A 73 4.80 -19.29 -7.36
CA SER A 73 5.07 -20.61 -7.97
C SER A 73 6.05 -21.44 -7.15
N GLU A 74 7.10 -20.85 -6.59
CA GLU A 74 8.09 -21.59 -5.79
C GLU A 74 7.61 -21.94 -4.38
N MET A 75 6.48 -21.39 -3.98
CA MET A 75 5.77 -21.72 -2.74
C MET A 75 4.67 -22.77 -2.97
N ASP A 76 4.49 -23.29 -4.19
CA ASP A 76 3.56 -24.38 -4.47
C ASP A 76 4.09 -25.71 -3.91
N ARG A 77 3.61 -26.13 -2.74
CA ARG A 77 4.00 -27.37 -2.05
C ARG A 77 3.31 -28.59 -2.63
N GLU A 78 2.06 -28.43 -3.03
CA GLU A 78 1.21 -29.52 -3.49
C GLU A 78 1.31 -29.77 -5.00
N ASN A 79 2.08 -28.94 -5.71
CA ASN A 79 2.23 -28.97 -7.17
C ASN A 79 0.92 -28.68 -7.90
N VAL A 80 0.06 -27.82 -7.34
CA VAL A 80 -1.23 -27.45 -7.94
C VAL A 80 -1.05 -26.79 -9.30
N LEU A 81 0.09 -26.14 -9.56
CA LEU A 81 0.37 -25.50 -10.85
C LEU A 81 0.50 -26.49 -12.02
N ALA A 82 0.64 -27.80 -11.77
CA ALA A 82 0.54 -28.82 -12.82
C ALA A 82 -0.84 -28.81 -13.52
N LYS A 83 -1.89 -28.31 -12.85
CA LYS A 83 -3.24 -28.10 -13.42
C LYS A 83 -3.31 -26.86 -14.33
N TYR A 84 -2.33 -25.97 -14.23
CA TYR A 84 -2.31 -24.62 -14.82
C TYR A 84 -1.07 -24.47 -15.71
N PRO A 85 -0.98 -25.18 -16.83
CA PRO A 85 0.29 -25.39 -17.54
C PRO A 85 0.88 -24.14 -18.18
N THR A 86 0.15 -23.04 -18.25
CA THR A 86 0.63 -21.74 -18.74
C THR A 86 1.39 -20.94 -17.67
N THR A 87 1.36 -21.37 -16.41
CA THR A 87 1.98 -20.67 -15.26
C THR A 87 3.43 -21.06 -14.98
N THR A 88 3.94 -22.17 -15.51
CA THR A 88 5.32 -22.62 -15.25
C THR A 88 5.97 -23.27 -16.46
N TYR A 89 7.31 -23.23 -16.52
CA TYR A 89 8.10 -23.82 -17.60
C TYR A 89 8.03 -25.35 -17.68
N GLN A 90 7.66 -26.01 -16.59
CA GLN A 90 7.45 -27.45 -16.55
C GLN A 90 6.02 -27.83 -16.95
N ARG A 91 5.12 -26.84 -17.07
CA ARG A 91 3.73 -27.01 -17.47
C ARG A 91 3.02 -28.09 -16.66
N GLU A 92 2.39 -29.07 -17.32
CA GLU A 92 1.70 -30.21 -16.71
C GLU A 92 2.65 -31.13 -15.90
N LYS A 93 3.97 -30.99 -16.07
CA LYS A 93 5.00 -31.76 -15.35
C LYS A 93 5.60 -30.96 -14.18
N TRP A 94 4.97 -29.86 -13.77
CA TRP A 94 5.40 -29.07 -12.64
C TRP A 94 5.66 -29.93 -11.41
N ASN A 95 6.86 -29.79 -10.85
CA ASN A 95 7.29 -30.50 -9.66
C ASN A 95 8.25 -29.62 -8.85
N ASN A 96 7.70 -29.05 -7.78
CA ASN A 96 8.37 -28.16 -6.86
C ASN A 96 8.87 -28.85 -5.58
N LYS A 97 8.68 -30.18 -5.44
CA LYS A 97 9.03 -30.92 -4.21
C LYS A 97 10.47 -30.73 -3.75
N GLY A 98 11.40 -30.46 -4.68
CA GLY A 98 12.80 -30.21 -4.38
C GLY A 98 13.11 -28.81 -3.87
N ARG A 99 12.16 -27.87 -3.94
CA ARG A 99 12.34 -26.46 -3.56
C ARG A 99 11.51 -26.04 -2.36
N VAL A 100 10.54 -26.84 -1.95
CA VAL A 100 9.69 -26.55 -0.78
C VAL A 100 10.18 -27.26 0.47
N SER A 101 10.06 -26.58 1.60
CA SER A 101 10.45 -26.99 2.94
C SER A 101 9.59 -26.29 3.99
N ASP A 102 9.74 -26.61 5.28
CA ASP A 102 8.95 -25.90 6.31
C ASP A 102 9.34 -24.40 6.45
N LYS A 103 10.37 -23.94 5.75
CA LYS A 103 10.76 -22.53 5.72
C LYS A 103 9.68 -21.63 5.13
N GLU A 104 8.94 -22.08 4.10
CA GLU A 104 7.91 -21.24 3.49
C GLU A 104 6.72 -21.02 4.43
N PHE A 105 6.42 -21.97 5.34
CA PHE A 105 5.45 -21.74 6.41
C PHE A 105 5.93 -20.64 7.37
N ALA A 106 7.21 -20.65 7.76
CA ALA A 106 7.77 -19.61 8.60
C ALA A 106 7.73 -18.24 7.92
N ILE A 107 8.05 -18.18 6.62
CA ILE A 107 7.96 -16.95 5.81
C ILE A 107 6.52 -16.43 5.78
N MET A 108 5.54 -17.28 5.44
CA MET A 108 4.14 -16.86 5.34
C MET A 108 3.53 -16.51 6.70
N ALA A 109 3.94 -17.20 7.77
CA ALA A 109 3.57 -16.82 9.13
C ALA A 109 4.12 -15.43 9.49
N TYR A 110 5.39 -15.16 9.13
CA TYR A 110 6.02 -13.86 9.34
C TYR A 110 5.34 -12.74 8.54
N VAL A 111 5.01 -12.98 7.26
CA VAL A 111 4.27 -12.01 6.43
C VAL A 111 2.91 -11.68 7.06
N LYS A 112 2.17 -12.68 7.54
CA LYS A 112 0.89 -12.46 8.26
C LYS A 112 1.08 -11.69 9.57
N GLU A 113 2.12 -12.00 10.35
CA GLU A 113 2.43 -11.32 11.61
C GLU A 113 2.82 -9.85 11.39
N GLN A 114 3.61 -9.59 10.35
CA GLN A 114 4.12 -8.26 10.01
C GLN A 114 3.21 -7.51 9.01
N ALA A 115 1.95 -7.92 8.84
CA ALA A 115 1.00 -7.32 7.91
C ALA A 115 0.75 -5.82 8.15
N ALA A 116 1.10 -5.30 9.33
CA ALA A 116 1.14 -3.88 9.64
C ALA A 116 2.18 -3.11 8.81
N PHE A 117 3.31 -3.71 8.43
CA PHE A 117 4.45 -3.02 7.83
C PHE A 117 4.85 -3.59 6.46
N MET A 118 4.38 -4.79 6.12
CA MET A 118 4.53 -5.41 4.81
C MET A 118 3.16 -5.75 4.26
N GLU A 119 2.86 -5.27 3.07
CA GLU A 119 1.65 -5.63 2.35
C GLU A 119 1.89 -6.87 1.51
N PHE A 120 1.02 -7.87 1.64
CA PHE A 120 1.01 -9.04 0.77
C PHE A 120 0.22 -8.73 -0.50
N GLY A 121 0.91 -8.29 -1.54
CA GLY A 121 0.37 -7.93 -2.85
C GLY A 121 0.54 -9.04 -3.90
N PHE A 122 -0.23 -8.95 -4.97
CA PHE A 122 -0.21 -9.89 -6.09
C PHE A 122 0.73 -9.39 -7.20
N HIS A 123 1.73 -10.20 -7.59
CA HIS A 123 2.58 -9.88 -8.74
C HIS A 123 2.34 -10.82 -9.91
N GLY A 124 2.41 -12.12 -9.63
CA GLY A 124 2.46 -13.19 -10.62
C GLY A 124 2.17 -14.53 -9.98
N THR A 125 1.69 -15.50 -10.77
CA THR A 125 1.68 -16.89 -10.34
C THR A 125 3.05 -17.50 -10.59
N GLY A 126 3.63 -17.24 -11.77
CA GLY A 126 4.95 -17.74 -12.17
C GLY A 126 5.79 -16.75 -12.97
N HIS A 127 5.40 -15.48 -13.00
CA HIS A 127 6.05 -14.31 -13.61
C HIS A 127 5.99 -14.23 -15.15
N GLU A 128 5.92 -15.38 -15.82
CA GLU A 128 5.96 -15.48 -17.28
C GLU A 128 4.79 -16.33 -17.80
N TYR A 129 4.65 -16.43 -19.12
CA TYR A 129 3.61 -17.24 -19.76
C TYR A 129 4.21 -18.33 -20.64
N TRP A 130 3.78 -19.58 -20.46
CA TRP A 130 4.20 -20.71 -21.30
C TRP A 130 3.06 -21.20 -22.19
N ALA A 131 3.05 -20.79 -23.45
CA ALA A 131 1.97 -21.18 -24.36
C ALA A 131 2.01 -22.69 -24.69
N GLY A 132 0.99 -23.19 -25.39
CA GLY A 132 0.83 -24.63 -25.67
C GLY A 132 1.98 -25.31 -26.42
N ASP A 133 2.85 -24.55 -27.07
CA ASP A 133 4.10 -25.05 -27.68
C ASP A 133 5.25 -25.24 -26.68
N GLY A 134 5.04 -24.89 -25.41
CA GLY A 134 6.03 -24.93 -24.34
C GLY A 134 7.04 -23.79 -24.38
N ILE A 135 6.90 -22.85 -25.30
CA ILE A 135 7.82 -21.71 -25.43
C ILE A 135 7.35 -20.59 -24.49
N GLN A 136 8.27 -20.15 -23.64
CA GLN A 136 8.09 -18.97 -22.81
C GLN A 136 7.85 -17.73 -23.68
N ARG A 137 6.83 -16.95 -23.34
CA ARG A 137 6.55 -15.64 -23.92
C ARG A 137 6.42 -14.63 -22.80
N ARG A 138 7.15 -13.52 -22.93
CA ARG A 138 7.10 -12.43 -21.95
C ARG A 138 5.81 -11.62 -22.16
N ALA A 139 5.02 -11.26 -21.16
CA ALA A 139 5.06 -11.69 -19.74
C ALA A 139 3.71 -12.30 -19.33
N GLU A 140 3.51 -12.58 -18.04
CA GLU A 140 2.35 -13.33 -17.51
C GLU A 140 0.99 -12.72 -17.88
N TRP A 141 0.84 -11.40 -17.85
CA TRP A 141 -0.48 -10.75 -17.88
C TRP A 141 -0.88 -10.17 -19.24
N TYR A 142 0.10 -9.93 -20.11
CA TYR A 142 -0.08 -9.51 -21.48
C TYR A 142 1.09 -10.00 -22.32
N ASN A 143 0.81 -10.45 -23.55
CA ASN A 143 1.84 -10.94 -24.45
C ASN A 143 2.61 -9.76 -25.04
N LEU A 144 3.77 -9.45 -24.46
CA LEU A 144 4.66 -8.37 -24.89
C LEU A 144 5.40 -8.70 -26.20
N ILE A 145 5.46 -9.97 -26.59
CA ILE A 145 6.08 -10.41 -27.85
C ILE A 145 5.14 -10.16 -29.03
N ASP A 146 3.92 -10.68 -28.94
CA ASP A 146 2.93 -10.55 -30.02
C ASP A 146 2.07 -9.29 -29.90
N ARG A 147 2.22 -8.52 -28.82
CA ARG A 147 1.45 -7.30 -28.50
C ARG A 147 -0.06 -7.53 -28.56
N LYS A 148 -0.53 -8.53 -27.81
CA LYS A 148 -1.95 -8.90 -27.73
C LYS A 148 -2.31 -9.47 -26.35
N PRO A 149 -3.58 -9.40 -25.92
CA PRO A 149 -3.98 -10.04 -24.67
C PRO A 149 -3.83 -11.57 -24.75
N TRP A 150 -3.54 -12.18 -23.60
CA TRP A 150 -3.70 -13.62 -23.43
C TRP A 150 -5.18 -14.01 -23.42
N PRO A 151 -5.52 -15.28 -23.71
CA PRO A 151 -6.87 -15.78 -23.49
C PRO A 151 -7.31 -15.52 -22.04
N GLU A 152 -8.46 -14.88 -21.87
CA GLU A 152 -9.01 -14.53 -20.55
C GLU A 152 -9.06 -15.75 -19.60
N ASN A 153 -9.49 -16.90 -20.12
CA ASN A 153 -9.58 -18.15 -19.38
C ASN A 153 -8.22 -18.61 -18.80
N ASP A 154 -7.12 -18.32 -19.48
CA ASP A 154 -5.79 -18.69 -18.98
C ASP A 154 -5.37 -17.75 -17.85
N LEU A 155 -5.64 -16.44 -17.95
CA LEU A 155 -5.37 -15.50 -16.84
C LEU A 155 -6.24 -15.79 -15.60
N ARG A 156 -7.51 -16.17 -15.79
CA ARG A 156 -8.36 -16.64 -14.68
C ARG A 156 -7.78 -17.87 -13.98
N LYS A 157 -7.22 -18.81 -14.74
CA LYS A 157 -6.53 -19.99 -14.21
C LYS A 157 -5.25 -19.63 -13.46
N HIS A 158 -4.52 -18.60 -13.89
CA HIS A 158 -3.35 -18.11 -13.16
C HIS A 158 -3.77 -17.59 -11.78
N ILE A 159 -4.78 -16.71 -11.73
CA ILE A 159 -5.36 -16.22 -10.46
C ILE A 159 -5.83 -17.40 -9.59
N GLN A 160 -6.51 -18.39 -10.17
CA GLN A 160 -6.94 -19.58 -9.45
C GLN A 160 -5.76 -20.41 -8.90
N GLY A 161 -4.68 -20.57 -9.67
CA GLY A 161 -3.46 -21.21 -9.22
C GLY A 161 -2.81 -20.48 -8.04
N PHE A 162 -2.77 -19.15 -8.09
CA PHE A 162 -2.31 -18.31 -6.98
C PHE A 162 -3.16 -18.50 -5.72
N ILE A 163 -4.49 -18.52 -5.86
CA ILE A 163 -5.44 -18.79 -4.76
C ILE A 163 -5.23 -20.18 -4.16
N GLU A 164 -5.02 -21.22 -4.99
CA GLU A 164 -4.75 -22.58 -4.49
C GLU A 164 -3.42 -22.65 -3.72
N ILE A 165 -2.39 -21.90 -4.12
CA ILE A 165 -1.14 -21.83 -3.37
C ILE A 165 -1.33 -21.08 -2.05
N MET A 166 -2.03 -19.93 -2.06
CA MET A 166 -2.39 -19.20 -0.83
C MET A 166 -3.10 -20.09 0.18
N ALA A 167 -3.99 -20.98 -0.30
CA ALA A 167 -4.71 -21.92 0.55
C ALA A 167 -3.80 -22.91 1.28
N GLN A 168 -2.65 -23.25 0.72
CA GLN A 168 -1.64 -24.11 1.37
C GLN A 168 -1.00 -23.46 2.61
N TYR A 169 -1.19 -22.15 2.80
CA TYR A 169 -0.64 -21.36 3.91
C TYR A 169 -1.73 -20.73 4.80
N ASP A 170 -2.95 -21.28 4.75
CA ASP A 170 -4.15 -20.79 5.44
C ASP A 170 -4.54 -19.36 5.06
N ILE A 171 -4.18 -18.89 3.87
CA ILE A 171 -4.56 -17.56 3.38
C ILE A 171 -5.83 -17.73 2.54
N THR A 172 -6.97 -17.82 3.23
CA THR A 172 -8.28 -18.03 2.61
C THR A 172 -9.38 -17.30 3.38
N PRO A 173 -10.55 -17.04 2.77
CA PRO A 173 -11.69 -16.46 3.47
C PRO A 173 -12.14 -17.27 4.70
N GLN A 174 -12.02 -18.60 4.65
CA GLN A 174 -12.35 -19.51 5.76
C GLN A 174 -11.45 -19.30 6.97
N HIS A 175 -10.20 -18.89 6.72
CA HIS A 175 -9.21 -18.56 7.74
C HIS A 175 -9.14 -17.05 8.04
N GLY A 176 -10.13 -16.28 7.57
CA GLY A 176 -10.26 -14.85 7.86
C GLY A 176 -9.38 -13.93 6.99
N HIS A 177 -8.83 -14.42 5.88
CA HIS A 177 -7.99 -13.65 4.96
C HIS A 177 -8.69 -13.41 3.63
N SER A 178 -8.53 -12.22 3.06
CA SER A 178 -8.98 -11.92 1.70
C SER A 178 -7.85 -12.06 0.67
N PHE A 179 -8.21 -11.99 -0.61
CA PHE A 179 -7.25 -11.91 -1.70
C PHE A 179 -6.52 -10.56 -1.66
N PRO A 180 -5.24 -10.49 -2.10
CA PRO A 180 -4.50 -9.22 -2.17
C PRO A 180 -5.30 -8.05 -2.76
N GLU A 181 -5.28 -6.90 -2.09
CA GLU A 181 -5.91 -5.68 -2.61
C GLU A 181 -5.00 -4.93 -3.61
N SER A 182 -3.70 -5.23 -3.61
CA SER A 182 -2.69 -4.60 -4.46
C SER A 182 -2.18 -5.53 -5.54
N PHE A 183 -1.92 -4.96 -6.73
CA PHE A 183 -1.37 -5.66 -7.87
C PHE A 183 -0.29 -4.85 -8.60
N VAL A 184 0.73 -5.55 -9.08
CA VAL A 184 1.66 -5.02 -10.09
C VAL A 184 1.86 -6.10 -11.13
N PRO A 185 1.72 -5.85 -12.43
CA PRO A 185 1.96 -6.87 -13.43
C PRO A 185 3.45 -7.10 -13.63
N CYS A 186 3.86 -8.37 -13.68
CA CYS A 186 5.20 -8.77 -14.08
C CYS A 186 5.60 -8.10 -15.41
N ALA A 187 6.78 -7.50 -15.43
CA ALA A 187 7.32 -6.80 -16.60
C ALA A 187 6.40 -5.71 -17.19
N TYR A 188 5.62 -5.03 -16.34
CA TYR A 188 4.69 -3.96 -16.76
C TYR A 188 3.59 -4.41 -17.71
N SER A 189 3.31 -5.72 -17.77
CA SER A 189 2.38 -6.35 -18.71
C SER A 189 0.89 -6.09 -18.42
N TYR A 190 0.54 -4.86 -18.05
CA TYR A 190 -0.84 -4.47 -17.77
C TYR A 190 -1.64 -4.32 -19.07
N TYR A 191 -2.66 -5.15 -19.27
CA TYR A 191 -3.61 -4.94 -20.37
C TYR A 191 -4.65 -3.87 -20.00
N TRP A 192 -4.31 -2.61 -20.26
CA TRP A 192 -5.16 -1.43 -20.07
C TRP A 192 -6.22 -1.36 -21.17
N ASN A 193 -7.50 -1.46 -20.80
CA ASN A 193 -8.62 -1.33 -21.73
C ASN A 193 -9.92 -0.91 -21.00
N PRO A 194 -9.95 0.29 -20.40
CA PRO A 194 -11.04 0.72 -19.51
C PRO A 194 -12.40 0.85 -20.22
N ASP A 195 -12.40 1.12 -21.53
CA ASP A 195 -13.61 1.34 -22.32
C ASP A 195 -14.10 0.09 -23.08
N GLY A 196 -13.31 -1.00 -23.07
CA GLY A 196 -13.66 -2.26 -23.75
C GLY A 196 -14.35 -3.27 -22.85
N ASP A 197 -14.83 -4.39 -23.41
CA ASP A 197 -15.54 -5.43 -22.63
C ASP A 197 -14.63 -6.27 -21.71
N TYR A 198 -13.32 -6.21 -21.96
CA TYR A 198 -12.30 -7.01 -21.29
C TYR A 198 -11.02 -6.20 -21.09
N SER A 199 -10.47 -6.29 -19.88
CA SER A 199 -9.19 -5.75 -19.49
C SER A 199 -8.59 -6.60 -18.38
N LEU A 200 -7.33 -6.35 -18.02
CA LEU A 200 -6.76 -6.97 -16.83
C LEU A 200 -7.47 -6.48 -15.56
N GLY A 201 -7.84 -5.18 -15.50
CA GLY A 201 -8.55 -4.60 -14.36
C GLY A 201 -9.88 -5.27 -14.04
N LYS A 202 -10.58 -5.80 -15.05
CA LYS A 202 -11.81 -6.57 -14.86
C LYS A 202 -11.56 -7.85 -14.05
N LEU A 203 -10.55 -8.62 -14.45
CA LEU A 203 -10.18 -9.86 -13.77
C LEU A 203 -9.68 -9.61 -12.35
N LEU A 204 -8.86 -8.58 -12.18
CA LEU A 204 -8.33 -8.15 -10.90
C LEU A 204 -9.45 -7.74 -9.94
N THR A 205 -10.39 -6.92 -10.41
CA THR A 205 -11.55 -6.47 -9.62
C THR A 205 -12.42 -7.64 -9.18
N GLU A 206 -12.67 -8.61 -10.06
CA GLU A 206 -13.44 -9.83 -9.72
C GLU A 206 -12.73 -10.70 -8.67
N ALA A 207 -11.40 -10.69 -8.63
CA ALA A 207 -10.60 -11.40 -7.63
C ALA A 207 -10.51 -10.64 -6.28
N GLY A 208 -10.84 -9.35 -6.25
CA GLY A 208 -10.80 -8.50 -5.05
C GLY A 208 -9.65 -7.49 -5.01
N VAL A 209 -8.86 -7.38 -6.07
CA VAL A 209 -7.83 -6.33 -6.21
C VAL A 209 -8.50 -4.98 -6.39
N LYS A 210 -7.95 -3.96 -5.74
CA LYS A 210 -8.42 -2.58 -5.76
C LYS A 210 -7.42 -1.63 -6.39
N TYR A 211 -6.13 -1.87 -6.14
CA TYR A 211 -5.05 -0.96 -6.48
C TYR A 211 -4.08 -1.65 -7.41
N ALA A 212 -3.72 -0.99 -8.49
CA ALA A 212 -2.63 -1.43 -9.34
C ALA A 212 -1.67 -0.29 -9.68
N ASN A 213 -0.43 -0.65 -9.95
CA ASN A 213 0.50 0.28 -10.57
C ASN A 213 1.32 -0.42 -11.65
N THR A 214 1.64 0.32 -12.70
CA THR A 214 2.44 -0.15 -13.83
C THR A 214 3.18 1.03 -14.46
N ASP A 215 4.21 0.77 -15.26
CA ASP A 215 4.79 1.79 -16.12
C ASP A 215 4.01 1.80 -17.45
N PHE A 216 3.13 2.78 -17.60
CA PHE A 216 2.30 2.93 -18.80
C PHE A 216 3.12 3.18 -20.07
N ALA A 217 4.37 3.66 -19.98
CA ALA A 217 5.21 3.89 -21.15
C ALA A 217 5.64 2.59 -21.85
N GLN A 218 5.50 1.44 -21.19
CA GLN A 218 5.97 0.15 -21.69
C GLN A 218 5.03 -0.49 -22.71
N ILE A 219 3.75 -0.09 -22.72
CA ILE A 219 2.73 -0.62 -23.64
C ILE A 219 1.90 0.54 -24.23
N PRO A 220 2.54 1.43 -25.02
CA PRO A 220 1.89 2.64 -25.52
C PRO A 220 0.75 2.34 -26.51
N GLU A 221 0.71 1.17 -27.12
CA GLU A 221 -0.35 0.77 -28.07
C GLU A 221 -1.73 0.66 -27.41
N LEU A 222 -1.79 0.48 -26.09
CA LEU A 222 -3.05 0.42 -25.33
C LEU A 222 -3.61 1.81 -24.99
N SER A 223 -2.98 2.88 -25.50
CA SER A 223 -3.37 4.27 -25.26
C SER A 223 -3.61 4.60 -23.77
N PRO A 224 -2.67 4.27 -22.87
CA PRO A 224 -2.83 4.58 -21.45
C PRO A 224 -2.81 6.09 -21.19
N PRO A 225 -3.20 6.54 -19.97
CA PRO A 225 -3.10 7.95 -19.57
C PRO A 225 -1.71 8.54 -19.89
N PRO A 226 -1.62 9.65 -20.64
CA PRO A 226 -0.36 10.16 -21.17
C PRO A 226 0.49 10.94 -20.15
N GLU A 227 -0.09 11.34 -19.02
CA GLU A 227 0.63 12.11 -18.01
C GLU A 227 1.65 11.24 -17.27
N THR A 228 2.81 11.81 -16.90
CA THR A 228 3.86 11.04 -16.22
C THR A 228 3.44 10.49 -14.87
N ASN A 229 2.56 11.19 -14.13
CA ASN A 229 1.91 10.68 -12.93
C ASN A 229 0.42 10.36 -13.20
N GLY A 230 0.14 9.88 -14.42
CA GLY A 230 -1.19 9.53 -14.90
C GLY A 230 -1.77 8.30 -14.22
N GLY A 231 -3.03 8.04 -14.48
CA GLY A 231 -3.78 6.96 -13.85
C GLY A 231 -5.27 7.09 -14.12
N GLY A 232 -6.02 6.08 -13.71
CA GLY A 232 -7.47 6.03 -13.89
C GLY A 232 -8.04 4.71 -13.40
N PHE A 233 -9.33 4.53 -13.65
CA PHE A 233 -10.02 3.28 -13.35
C PHE A 233 -10.04 2.38 -14.57
N ASP A 234 -9.79 1.10 -14.33
CA ASP A 234 -9.97 0.03 -15.30
C ASP A 234 -10.87 -1.03 -14.69
N HIS A 235 -12.15 -1.00 -15.05
CA HIS A 235 -13.18 -1.93 -14.60
C HIS A 235 -13.30 -2.08 -13.07
N GLY A 236 -12.99 -1.02 -12.33
CA GLY A 236 -13.05 -0.95 -10.88
C GLY A 236 -11.71 -1.00 -10.16
N THR A 237 -10.64 -1.46 -10.82
CA THR A 237 -9.27 -1.35 -10.29
C THR A 237 -8.73 0.05 -10.56
N HIS A 238 -8.23 0.73 -9.53
CA HIS A 238 -7.57 2.01 -9.69
C HIS A 238 -6.09 1.81 -10.03
N VAL A 239 -5.69 2.22 -11.23
CA VAL A 239 -4.33 2.03 -11.76
C VAL A 239 -3.63 3.37 -11.84
N ILE A 240 -2.44 3.47 -11.25
CA ILE A 240 -1.59 4.67 -11.36
C ILE A 240 -0.26 4.34 -12.02
N ASN A 241 0.35 5.34 -12.66
CA ASN A 241 1.66 5.19 -13.25
C ASN A 241 2.73 5.07 -12.17
N ARG A 242 3.73 4.24 -12.42
CA ARG A 242 4.98 4.16 -11.66
C ARG A 242 6.17 4.15 -12.59
N MET A 243 7.35 4.50 -12.09
CA MET A 243 8.58 4.48 -12.88
C MET A 243 9.75 3.89 -12.11
N ASN A 244 10.66 3.23 -12.84
CA ASN A 244 12.00 2.92 -12.38
C ASN A 244 12.90 4.16 -12.51
N TYR A 245 13.60 4.51 -11.43
CA TYR A 245 14.48 5.68 -11.39
C TYR A 245 15.96 5.30 -11.43
N GLY A 246 16.31 4.23 -12.14
CA GLY A 246 17.67 3.77 -12.39
C GLY A 246 18.16 2.66 -11.46
N ASN A 247 17.31 2.16 -10.56
CA ASN A 247 17.55 1.00 -9.71
C ASN A 247 17.07 -0.26 -10.41
N LEU A 248 17.94 -0.87 -11.23
CA LEU A 248 17.53 -1.98 -12.08
C LEU A 248 17.21 -3.23 -11.26
N TRP A 249 16.34 -4.08 -11.81
CA TRP A 249 15.76 -5.24 -11.11
C TRP A 249 16.75 -6.29 -10.61
N TYR A 250 17.97 -6.33 -11.15
CA TYR A 250 19.04 -7.27 -10.77
C TYR A 250 20.13 -6.63 -9.91
N GLU A 251 20.03 -5.34 -9.61
CA GLU A 251 21.05 -4.63 -8.83
C GLU A 251 20.78 -4.80 -7.33
N LEU A 252 21.65 -5.57 -6.66
CA LEU A 252 21.68 -5.63 -5.19
C LEU A 252 21.98 -4.24 -4.62
N GLN A 253 21.40 -3.93 -3.45
CA GLN A 253 21.70 -2.70 -2.71
C GLN A 253 21.61 -1.44 -3.59
N SER A 254 20.49 -1.24 -4.27
CA SER A 254 20.33 -0.16 -5.25
C SER A 254 19.19 0.76 -4.83
N LEU A 255 19.49 2.05 -4.70
CA LEU A 255 18.48 3.09 -4.57
C LEU A 255 18.18 3.72 -5.94
N PRO A 256 17.01 4.34 -6.11
CA PRO A 256 16.74 5.28 -7.19
C PRO A 256 17.92 6.25 -7.40
N LYS A 257 18.44 6.27 -8.63
CA LYS A 257 19.62 7.06 -9.04
C LYS A 257 19.23 8.48 -9.48
N VAL A 258 17.98 8.68 -9.88
CA VAL A 258 17.43 10.00 -10.21
C VAL A 258 17.18 10.81 -8.94
N LEU A 259 17.53 12.09 -8.95
CA LEU A 259 17.30 13.00 -7.82
C LEU A 259 15.80 13.10 -7.50
N ILE A 260 15.45 13.21 -6.22
CA ILE A 260 14.06 13.15 -5.74
C ILE A 260 13.18 14.24 -6.35
N ASP A 261 13.71 15.45 -6.57
CA ASP A 261 13.02 16.57 -7.21
C ASP A 261 12.68 16.32 -8.69
N MET A 262 13.39 15.38 -9.32
CA MET A 262 13.13 14.91 -10.69
C MET A 262 12.23 13.65 -10.73
N GLN A 263 11.85 13.10 -9.58
CA GLN A 263 10.96 11.94 -9.52
C GLN A 263 9.50 12.41 -9.61
N SER A 264 8.95 12.19 -10.79
CA SER A 264 7.65 12.68 -11.23
C SER A 264 6.46 11.85 -10.74
N THR A 265 6.61 10.56 -10.42
CA THR A 265 5.52 9.68 -9.95
C THR A 265 5.38 9.69 -8.43
N ASP A 266 4.18 9.37 -7.94
CA ASP A 266 3.90 9.21 -6.50
C ASP A 266 4.37 7.88 -5.93
N ILE A 267 4.62 6.92 -6.81
CA ILE A 267 5.14 5.61 -6.45
C ILE A 267 6.38 5.28 -7.28
N VAL A 268 7.41 4.83 -6.59
CA VAL A 268 8.68 4.42 -7.19
C VAL A 268 8.71 2.90 -7.27
N GLU A 269 9.16 2.40 -8.40
CA GLU A 269 9.45 0.99 -8.56
C GLU A 269 10.75 0.60 -7.87
N SER A 270 10.73 -0.57 -7.25
CA SER A 270 11.92 -1.31 -6.85
C SER A 270 11.67 -2.79 -6.98
N HIS A 271 12.73 -3.58 -6.88
CA HIS A 271 12.67 -5.03 -6.84
C HIS A 271 13.29 -5.52 -5.54
N TRP A 272 12.91 -6.71 -5.09
CA TRP A 272 13.32 -7.23 -3.80
C TRP A 272 14.84 -7.15 -3.56
N VAL A 273 15.65 -7.47 -4.57
CA VAL A 273 17.12 -7.42 -4.47
C VAL A 273 17.69 -6.02 -4.27
N ASN A 274 16.98 -4.97 -4.70
CA ASN A 274 17.42 -3.59 -4.43
C ASN A 274 17.51 -3.29 -2.93
N TRP A 275 16.78 -4.05 -2.11
CA TRP A 275 16.72 -3.94 -0.65
C TRP A 275 17.69 -4.87 0.07
N LEU A 276 18.40 -5.71 -0.68
CA LEU A 276 19.25 -6.76 -0.12
C LEU A 276 20.71 -6.48 -0.44
N ALA A 277 21.55 -6.68 0.56
CA ALA A 277 22.98 -6.77 0.40
C ALA A 277 23.37 -8.14 -0.18
N GLN A 278 24.56 -8.18 -0.79
CA GLN A 278 25.19 -9.44 -1.13
C GLN A 278 25.58 -10.25 0.12
N ASP A 279 26.05 -9.55 1.16
CA ASP A 279 26.51 -10.13 2.43
C ASP A 279 25.74 -9.53 3.62
N ASP A 280 25.30 -10.37 4.56
CA ASP A 280 24.40 -9.94 5.64
C ASP A 280 25.01 -8.89 6.58
N PHE A 281 26.34 -8.84 6.72
CA PHE A 281 27.00 -7.90 7.64
C PHE A 281 26.93 -6.44 7.18
N VAL A 282 26.64 -6.17 5.89
CA VAL A 282 26.40 -4.80 5.37
C VAL A 282 24.91 -4.49 5.21
N GLN A 283 24.02 -5.44 5.50
CA GLN A 283 22.58 -5.26 5.29
C GLN A 283 22.00 -4.09 6.09
N ALA A 284 22.49 -3.86 7.31
CA ALA A 284 22.05 -2.72 8.14
C ALA A 284 22.28 -1.37 7.45
N ASP A 285 23.36 -1.25 6.65
CA ASP A 285 23.62 -0.03 5.87
C ASP A 285 22.61 0.12 4.74
N VAL A 286 22.22 -0.97 4.07
CA VAL A 286 21.19 -0.97 3.02
C VAL A 286 19.83 -0.57 3.59
N THR A 287 19.42 -1.18 4.70
CA THR A 287 18.19 -0.83 5.43
C THR A 287 18.20 0.66 5.80
N THR A 288 19.32 1.16 6.35
CA THR A 288 19.47 2.58 6.72
C THR A 288 19.38 3.52 5.51
N GLN A 289 19.95 3.12 4.37
CA GLN A 289 19.87 3.89 3.12
C GLN A 289 18.41 4.05 2.65
N TRP A 290 17.62 2.98 2.68
CA TRP A 290 16.19 3.01 2.35
C TRP A 290 15.38 3.87 3.34
N ILE A 291 15.63 3.74 4.64
CA ILE A 291 14.99 4.60 5.66
C ILE A 291 15.27 6.09 5.37
N ASN A 292 16.53 6.42 5.12
CA ASN A 292 16.93 7.79 4.81
C ASN A 292 16.32 8.30 3.51
N TYR A 293 16.18 7.44 2.50
CA TYR A 293 15.54 7.79 1.24
C TYR A 293 14.06 8.15 1.46
N TYR A 294 13.30 7.34 2.19
CA TYR A 294 11.91 7.66 2.58
C TYR A 294 11.82 8.99 3.35
N LYS A 295 12.67 9.18 4.37
CA LYS A 295 12.66 10.40 5.20
C LYS A 295 12.95 11.68 4.43
N LYS A 296 13.64 11.60 3.27
CA LYS A 296 13.81 12.77 2.40
C LYS A 296 12.46 13.27 1.86
N PHE A 297 11.53 12.38 1.49
CA PHE A 297 10.19 12.76 1.01
C PHE A 297 9.32 13.36 2.10
N GLN A 298 9.43 12.85 3.33
CA GLN A 298 8.67 13.36 4.47
C GLN A 298 8.96 14.85 4.77
N ARG A 299 10.21 15.27 4.52
CA ARG A 299 10.71 16.65 4.69
C ARG A 299 10.30 17.61 3.58
N LEU A 300 9.88 17.11 2.42
CA LEU A 300 9.47 17.97 1.32
C LEU A 300 8.13 18.62 1.64
N GLU A 301 7.94 19.85 1.17
CA GLU A 301 6.70 20.59 1.36
C GLU A 301 5.53 19.90 0.63
N ASP A 302 5.75 19.50 -0.62
CA ASP A 302 4.73 18.99 -1.54
C ASP A 302 4.60 17.46 -1.55
N ARG A 303 5.29 16.75 -0.65
CA ARG A 303 5.22 15.28 -0.51
C ARG A 303 5.06 14.85 0.95
N TYR A 304 4.60 13.62 1.15
CA TYR A 304 4.65 12.92 2.43
C TYR A 304 4.70 11.41 2.22
N ILE A 305 5.16 10.67 3.21
CA ILE A 305 5.15 9.21 3.16
C ILE A 305 3.71 8.72 3.37
N ALA A 306 3.13 8.07 2.37
CA ALA A 306 1.83 7.43 2.51
C ALA A 306 1.92 6.26 3.50
N LYS A 307 0.97 6.16 4.43
CA LYS A 307 0.95 5.13 5.48
C LYS A 307 0.75 3.71 4.92
N ASN A 308 0.12 3.58 3.76
CA ASN A 308 -0.15 2.33 3.04
C ASN A 308 -0.63 2.65 1.60
N THR A 309 -0.81 1.60 0.78
CA THR A 309 -1.28 1.72 -0.61
C THR A 309 -2.64 2.41 -0.74
N GLU A 310 -3.60 2.11 0.14
CA GLU A 310 -4.92 2.74 0.10
C GLU A 310 -4.84 4.26 0.26
N GLN A 311 -4.04 4.74 1.21
CA GLN A 311 -3.81 6.18 1.39
C GLN A 311 -3.13 6.80 0.18
N LEU A 312 -2.14 6.14 -0.40
CA LEU A 312 -1.46 6.62 -1.61
C LEU A 312 -2.45 6.85 -2.75
N HIS A 313 -3.26 5.83 -3.07
CA HIS A 313 -4.24 5.90 -4.15
C HIS A 313 -5.36 6.92 -3.85
N SER A 314 -5.79 7.01 -2.59
CA SER A 314 -6.76 8.00 -2.14
C SER A 314 -6.24 9.42 -2.36
N GLN A 315 -5.02 9.70 -1.92
CA GLN A 315 -4.41 11.01 -2.07
C GLN A 315 -4.20 11.36 -3.54
N TRP A 316 -3.81 10.40 -4.38
CA TRP A 316 -3.70 10.61 -5.82
C TRP A 316 -5.04 11.07 -6.42
N LEU A 317 -6.15 10.41 -6.06
CA LEU A 317 -7.50 10.79 -6.50
C LEU A 317 -7.89 12.18 -6.00
N TYR A 318 -7.70 12.47 -4.71
CA TYR A 318 -7.99 13.81 -4.19
C TYR A 318 -7.14 14.87 -4.90
N ARG A 319 -5.85 14.62 -5.13
CA ARG A 319 -4.97 15.56 -5.84
C ARG A 319 -5.41 15.85 -7.28
N ARG A 320 -6.10 14.91 -7.92
CA ARG A 320 -6.59 15.04 -9.29
C ARG A 320 -7.98 15.68 -9.37
N TYR A 321 -8.86 15.39 -8.42
CA TYR A 321 -10.29 15.72 -8.50
C TYR A 321 -10.80 16.65 -7.39
N THR A 322 -9.92 17.14 -6.52
CA THR A 322 -10.28 18.05 -5.42
C THR A 322 -9.52 19.37 -5.53
N GLN A 323 -10.21 20.48 -5.29
CA GLN A 323 -9.59 21.79 -5.16
C GLN A 323 -9.50 22.18 -3.69
N VAL A 324 -8.32 22.67 -3.28
CA VAL A 324 -8.07 23.11 -1.90
C VAL A 324 -7.62 24.55 -1.92
N THR A 325 -8.38 25.42 -1.26
CA THR A 325 -8.10 26.87 -1.21
C THR A 325 -8.19 27.37 0.21
N GLU A 326 -7.07 27.84 0.76
CA GLU A 326 -7.08 28.63 1.99
C GLU A 326 -7.62 30.04 1.68
N THR A 327 -8.79 30.37 2.22
CA THR A 327 -9.48 31.65 2.00
C THR A 327 -8.95 32.74 2.93
N ARG A 328 -8.52 32.32 4.13
CA ARG A 328 -7.79 33.10 5.15
C ARG A 328 -7.06 32.12 6.06
N GLU A 329 -6.06 32.59 6.82
CA GLU A 329 -5.32 31.75 7.77
C GLU A 329 -6.32 31.00 8.69
N GLY A 330 -6.23 29.67 8.70
CA GLY A 330 -7.09 28.82 9.51
C GLY A 330 -8.47 28.50 8.91
N SER A 331 -8.78 28.90 7.67
CA SER A 331 -10.03 28.57 6.99
C SER A 331 -9.77 28.15 5.54
N VAL A 332 -10.13 26.90 5.24
CA VAL A 332 -9.81 26.22 3.99
C VAL A 332 -11.10 25.67 3.37
N THR A 333 -11.35 26.04 2.12
CA THR A 333 -12.40 25.45 1.30
C THR A 333 -11.84 24.26 0.55
N ILE A 334 -12.53 23.12 0.64
CA ILE A 334 -12.20 21.87 -0.06
C ILE A 334 -13.38 21.51 -0.96
N ASP A 335 -13.19 21.62 -2.27
CA ASP A 335 -14.19 21.23 -3.25
C ASP A 335 -13.86 19.84 -3.81
N ASN A 336 -14.64 18.84 -3.39
CA ASN A 336 -14.50 17.45 -3.82
C ASN A 336 -15.62 17.03 -4.79
N SER A 337 -16.37 17.98 -5.36
CA SER A 337 -17.55 17.69 -6.19
C SER A 337 -17.23 16.91 -7.48
N GLU A 338 -16.02 17.04 -8.01
CA GLU A 338 -15.56 16.39 -9.25
C GLU A 338 -15.00 14.97 -9.04
N MET A 339 -15.05 14.42 -7.82
CA MET A 339 -14.56 13.07 -7.54
C MET A 339 -15.37 12.01 -8.33
N PRO A 340 -14.72 11.11 -9.08
CA PRO A 340 -15.42 10.09 -9.85
C PRO A 340 -16.28 9.17 -8.97
N LYS A 341 -17.50 8.88 -9.43
CA LYS A 341 -18.44 7.97 -8.74
C LYS A 341 -17.83 6.58 -8.50
N GLU A 342 -17.00 6.12 -9.41
CA GLU A 342 -16.34 4.82 -9.33
C GLU A 342 -15.44 4.69 -8.10
N ALA A 343 -14.79 5.78 -7.69
CA ALA A 343 -13.95 5.83 -6.49
C ALA A 343 -14.74 5.46 -5.22
N TYR A 344 -16.03 5.84 -5.17
CA TYR A 344 -16.96 5.46 -4.10
C TYR A 344 -17.53 4.06 -4.29
N ALA A 345 -17.99 3.73 -5.50
CA ALA A 345 -18.63 2.46 -5.80
C ALA A 345 -17.71 1.25 -5.57
N ARG A 346 -16.39 1.47 -5.66
CA ARG A 346 -15.35 0.45 -5.51
C ARG A 346 -14.58 0.55 -4.19
N ASP A 347 -15.00 1.46 -3.30
CA ASP A 347 -14.40 1.61 -1.97
C ASP A 347 -12.88 1.84 -2.04
N ILE A 348 -12.47 2.75 -2.93
CA ILE A 348 -11.07 3.09 -3.21
C ILE A 348 -10.61 4.28 -2.36
N LEU A 349 -11.54 5.16 -1.99
CA LEU A 349 -11.25 6.36 -1.20
C LEU A 349 -11.18 6.05 0.29
N GLY A 350 -10.05 6.40 0.89
CA GLY A 350 -9.86 6.58 2.31
C GLY A 350 -9.70 8.06 2.67
N ASN A 351 -8.78 8.32 3.60
CA ASN A 351 -8.49 9.66 4.12
C ASN A 351 -7.84 10.59 3.09
N MET A 352 -8.20 11.87 3.18
CA MET A 352 -7.46 12.95 2.52
C MET A 352 -6.44 13.55 3.50
N VAL A 353 -5.23 13.83 3.02
CA VAL A 353 -4.16 14.44 3.83
C VAL A 353 -3.90 15.88 3.40
N LEU A 354 -3.82 16.77 4.39
CA LEU A 354 -3.31 18.14 4.24
C LEU A 354 -2.12 18.36 5.18
N LYS A 355 -1.18 19.22 4.76
CA LYS A 355 -0.04 19.64 5.58
C LYS A 355 -0.21 21.09 6.01
N ILE A 356 0.18 21.41 7.24
CA ILE A 356 0.34 22.80 7.72
C ILE A 356 1.79 22.99 8.12
N LEU A 357 2.43 24.04 7.59
CA LEU A 357 3.76 24.44 8.05
C LEU A 357 3.70 25.03 9.47
N LEU A 358 4.46 24.43 10.40
CA LEU A 358 4.53 24.83 11.80
C LEU A 358 5.80 25.64 12.08
N LYS A 359 5.67 26.66 12.93
CA LYS A 359 6.82 27.30 13.58
C LYS A 359 7.24 26.49 14.81
N LYS A 360 8.46 26.74 15.30
CA LYS A 360 8.96 26.10 16.52
C LYS A 360 8.02 26.37 17.71
N GLY A 361 7.50 25.31 18.33
CA GLY A 361 6.58 25.37 19.48
C GLY A 361 5.13 25.70 19.12
N GLU A 362 4.81 25.78 17.82
CA GLU A 362 3.45 25.88 17.30
C GLU A 362 2.88 24.48 17.06
N HIS A 363 1.63 24.29 17.44
CA HIS A 363 0.86 23.06 17.27
C HIS A 363 -0.49 23.39 16.65
N VAL A 364 -1.12 22.40 16.02
CA VAL A 364 -2.54 22.51 15.69
C VAL A 364 -3.35 22.35 16.97
N SER A 365 -3.98 23.42 17.44
CA SER A 365 -4.75 23.46 18.68
C SER A 365 -6.22 23.10 18.49
N SER A 366 -6.76 23.31 17.29
CA SER A 366 -8.05 22.75 16.87
C SER A 366 -8.08 22.59 15.34
N ALA A 367 -8.84 21.60 14.87
CA ALA A 367 -9.16 21.40 13.46
C ALA A 367 -10.52 20.72 13.33
N THR A 368 -11.39 21.26 12.48
CA THR A 368 -12.72 20.69 12.22
C THR A 368 -13.07 20.75 10.75
N LEU A 369 -13.79 19.73 10.26
CA LEU A 369 -14.31 19.69 8.90
C LEU A 369 -15.84 19.77 8.96
N ASN A 370 -16.42 20.84 8.41
CA ASN A 370 -17.84 21.19 8.57
C ASN A 370 -18.29 21.18 10.05
N GLY A 371 -17.42 21.62 10.96
CA GLY A 371 -17.65 21.60 12.41
C GLY A 371 -17.48 20.23 13.08
N GLY A 372 -17.30 19.14 12.32
CA GLY A 372 -16.99 17.81 12.85
C GLY A 372 -15.50 17.61 13.14
N MET A 373 -15.17 16.67 14.02
CA MET A 373 -13.78 16.34 14.33
C MET A 373 -13.06 15.75 13.11
N ILE A 374 -11.77 16.06 12.95
CA ILE A 374 -10.93 15.30 12.03
C ILE A 374 -10.46 14.01 12.72
N PRO A 375 -10.36 12.87 11.99
CA PRO A 375 -10.00 11.59 12.58
C PRO A 375 -8.63 11.57 13.27
N ALA A 376 -7.62 12.16 12.64
CA ALA A 376 -6.26 12.05 13.15
C ALA A 376 -5.38 13.23 12.75
N TYR A 377 -4.32 13.43 13.52
CA TYR A 377 -3.20 14.26 13.10
C TYR A 377 -1.90 13.76 13.73
N TYR A 378 -0.77 14.16 13.15
CA TYR A 378 0.52 14.06 13.82
C TYR A 378 1.45 15.15 13.30
N GLU A 379 2.57 15.36 13.98
CA GLU A 379 3.55 16.39 13.65
C GLU A 379 4.93 15.76 13.41
N GLU A 380 5.58 16.14 12.32
CA GLU A 380 6.91 15.64 11.96
C GLU A 380 7.61 16.59 11.00
N GLU A 381 8.93 16.70 11.07
CA GLU A 381 9.77 17.48 10.13
C GLU A 381 9.29 18.94 9.92
N GLY A 382 8.68 19.56 10.95
CA GLY A 382 8.17 20.94 10.91
C GLY A 382 6.78 21.10 10.29
N PHE A 383 6.05 20.00 10.06
CA PHE A 383 4.69 20.01 9.52
C PHE A 383 3.71 19.34 10.48
N ALA A 384 2.49 19.86 10.55
CA ALA A 384 1.33 19.08 11.00
C ALA A 384 0.66 18.41 9.81
N PHE A 385 0.33 17.13 9.95
CA PHE A 385 -0.40 16.35 8.95
C PHE A 385 -1.82 16.14 9.45
N LEU A 386 -2.80 16.74 8.76
CA LEU A 386 -4.22 16.56 9.05
C LEU A 386 -4.78 15.43 8.21
N TYR A 387 -5.33 14.40 8.85
CA TYR A 387 -6.01 13.29 8.20
C TYR A 387 -7.50 13.54 8.29
N LEU A 388 -8.07 13.98 7.18
CA LEU A 388 -9.50 14.25 7.03
C LEU A 388 -10.24 12.93 6.78
N PRO A 389 -11.54 12.84 7.13
CA PRO A 389 -12.34 11.66 6.81
C PRO A 389 -12.46 11.47 5.29
N GLN A 390 -13.00 10.32 4.88
CA GLN A 390 -13.40 10.13 3.48
C GLN A 390 -14.42 11.20 3.08
N LEU A 391 -14.16 11.93 1.99
CA LEU A 391 -15.01 13.02 1.55
C LEU A 391 -16.01 12.53 0.50
N ALA A 392 -17.30 12.73 0.74
CA ALA A 392 -18.36 12.66 -0.28
C ALA A 392 -18.19 13.77 -1.35
N PRO A 393 -18.83 13.68 -2.53
CA PRO A 393 -18.64 14.61 -3.64
C PRO A 393 -19.40 15.92 -3.41
N GLN A 394 -18.86 16.78 -2.55
CA GLN A 394 -19.45 18.06 -2.17
C GLN A 394 -18.37 19.04 -1.70
N LEU A 395 -18.80 20.25 -1.35
CA LEU A 395 -17.96 21.27 -0.74
C LEU A 395 -17.80 21.05 0.78
N TYR A 396 -16.62 21.32 1.30
CA TYR A 396 -16.31 21.30 2.72
C TYR A 396 -15.58 22.57 3.15
N GLU A 397 -15.77 22.93 4.42
CA GLU A 397 -15.01 23.93 5.13
C GLU A 397 -14.18 23.25 6.22
N LEU A 398 -12.86 23.28 6.05
CA LEU A 398 -11.91 22.95 7.10
C LEU A 398 -11.55 24.23 7.84
N THR A 399 -11.72 24.24 9.15
CA THR A 399 -11.21 25.31 10.02
C THR A 399 -10.13 24.76 10.93
N TYR A 400 -9.06 25.52 11.18
CA TYR A 400 -8.03 25.15 12.12
C TYR A 400 -7.47 26.35 12.87
N THR A 401 -6.91 26.12 14.05
CA THR A 401 -6.19 27.13 14.82
C THR A 401 -4.82 26.61 15.24
N LEU A 402 -3.86 27.53 15.31
CA LEU A 402 -2.49 27.24 15.74
C LEU A 402 -2.25 27.86 17.12
N GLY A 403 -1.53 27.15 17.97
CA GLY A 403 -1.26 27.58 19.34
C GLY A 403 -0.11 26.82 19.97
N THR A 404 0.05 26.92 21.29
CA THR A 404 1.14 26.26 22.03
C THR A 404 0.76 24.89 22.57
N GLN A 405 -0.45 24.43 22.30
CA GLN A 405 -0.98 23.16 22.77
C GLN A 405 -1.58 22.38 21.59
N ALA A 406 -1.31 21.09 21.57
CA ALA A 406 -1.94 20.09 20.71
C ALA A 406 -3.46 20.02 20.91
N MET A 407 -4.20 19.55 19.89
CA MET A 407 -5.64 19.29 20.03
C MET A 407 -5.91 18.33 21.19
N PRO A 408 -6.93 18.60 22.03
CA PRO A 408 -7.17 17.83 23.25
C PRO A 408 -7.65 16.40 22.99
N VAL A 409 -8.31 16.17 21.85
CA VAL A 409 -8.80 14.84 21.45
C VAL A 409 -8.45 14.57 19.99
N HIS A 410 -7.62 13.56 19.75
CA HIS A 410 -7.21 13.13 18.41
C HIS A 410 -6.52 11.78 18.44
N VAL A 411 -6.47 11.11 17.29
CA VAL A 411 -5.55 9.99 17.06
C VAL A 411 -4.18 10.54 16.66
N LEU A 412 -3.13 10.14 17.36
CA LEU A 412 -1.74 10.36 16.95
C LEU A 412 -1.40 9.32 15.88
N HIS A 413 -1.37 9.73 14.61
CA HIS A 413 -1.27 8.80 13.49
C HIS A 413 0.18 8.39 13.15
N ASP A 414 0.80 7.67 14.07
CA ASP A 414 2.16 7.13 13.93
C ASP A 414 2.23 5.68 13.41
N GLY A 415 1.08 5.02 13.26
CA GLY A 415 0.94 3.68 12.66
C GLY A 415 0.59 3.68 11.17
N THR A 416 0.29 2.49 10.64
CA THR A 416 -0.01 2.27 9.21
C THR A 416 -1.49 2.01 8.92
N TYR A 417 -2.35 2.01 9.95
CA TYR A 417 -3.81 1.88 9.83
C TYR A 417 -4.45 3.13 9.20
N ASN A 418 -5.69 3.06 8.74
CA ASN A 418 -6.43 4.19 8.16
C ASN A 418 -7.56 4.65 9.10
N PRO A 419 -7.47 5.82 9.77
CA PRO A 419 -8.51 6.32 10.65
C PRO A 419 -9.58 7.10 9.85
N TYR A 420 -10.69 6.48 9.47
CA TYR A 420 -11.67 7.09 8.56
C TYR A 420 -12.56 8.17 9.16
N ALA A 421 -12.91 8.07 10.44
CA ALA A 421 -13.80 9.03 11.09
C ALA A 421 -13.65 8.99 12.60
N MET A 422 -13.78 10.14 13.25
CA MET A 422 -13.86 10.24 14.70
C MET A 422 -15.09 11.07 15.08
N ARG A 423 -15.87 10.58 16.06
CA ARG A 423 -17.12 11.21 16.50
C ARG A 423 -17.20 11.18 18.01
N GLN A 424 -17.58 12.31 18.62
CA GLN A 424 -17.83 12.40 20.04
C GLN A 424 -19.32 12.69 20.28
N GLN A 425 -19.95 11.90 21.15
CA GLN A 425 -21.33 12.09 21.58
C GLN A 425 -21.41 11.90 23.09
N GLY A 426 -21.61 13.00 23.83
CA GLY A 426 -21.61 12.97 25.30
C GLY A 426 -20.29 12.45 25.84
N ASN A 427 -20.35 11.36 26.62
CA ASN A 427 -19.19 10.69 27.21
C ASN A 427 -18.63 9.54 26.36
N GLU A 428 -18.99 9.45 25.09
CA GLU A 428 -18.49 8.43 24.16
C GLU A 428 -17.69 9.04 23.01
N LEU A 429 -16.55 8.43 22.69
CA LEU A 429 -15.75 8.70 21.49
C LEU A 429 -15.72 7.43 20.63
N GLN A 430 -16.06 7.56 19.36
CA GLN A 430 -16.02 6.50 18.36
C GLN A 430 -14.96 6.82 17.32
N LEU A 431 -14.09 5.86 17.03
CA LEU A 431 -13.09 5.93 15.97
C LEU A 431 -13.34 4.79 14.97
N HIS A 432 -13.73 5.14 13.75
CA HIS A 432 -13.81 4.20 12.63
C HIS A 432 -12.46 4.10 11.94
N LEU A 433 -11.99 2.88 11.68
CA LEU A 433 -10.68 2.66 11.08
C LEU A 433 -10.59 1.34 10.32
N LYS A 434 -9.59 1.23 9.44
CA LYS A 434 -9.08 -0.04 8.90
C LYS A 434 -7.72 -0.35 9.53
N MET A 435 -7.61 -1.49 10.18
CA MET A 435 -6.37 -1.98 10.80
C MET A 435 -5.69 -3.02 9.91
N TYR A 436 -4.37 -3.07 9.93
CA TYR A 436 -3.55 -4.10 9.25
C TYR A 436 -2.65 -4.78 10.28
N GLY A 437 -2.69 -6.11 10.38
CA GLY A 437 -1.92 -6.84 11.40
C GLY A 437 -2.23 -6.36 12.83
N GLU A 438 -1.26 -6.52 13.74
CA GLU A 438 -1.35 -6.02 15.12
C GLU A 438 -0.59 -4.70 15.28
N GLN A 439 -1.27 -3.66 15.76
CA GLN A 439 -0.68 -2.33 15.99
C GLN A 439 -1.29 -1.66 17.21
N THR A 440 -0.61 -0.64 17.73
CA THR A 440 -1.15 0.21 18.82
C THR A 440 -1.66 1.52 18.25
N VAL A 441 -2.95 1.79 18.44
CA VAL A 441 -3.59 3.07 18.14
C VAL A 441 -3.43 3.98 19.35
N LYS A 442 -2.79 5.14 19.16
CA LYS A 442 -2.58 6.15 20.20
C LYS A 442 -3.61 7.26 20.07
N ILE A 443 -4.39 7.49 21.12
CA ILE A 443 -5.50 8.44 21.10
C ILE A 443 -5.31 9.38 22.27
N LYS A 444 -5.03 10.67 22.00
CA LYS A 444 -5.04 11.69 23.05
C LYS A 444 -6.49 11.87 23.47
N CYS A 445 -6.79 11.62 24.74
CA CYS A 445 -8.13 11.77 25.28
C CYS A 445 -8.10 11.78 26.81
N PRO A 446 -9.19 12.22 27.47
CA PRO A 446 -9.40 11.98 28.89
C PRO A 446 -9.29 10.49 29.24
N LYS A 447 -9.04 10.19 30.50
CA LYS A 447 -8.92 8.81 30.97
C LYS A 447 -10.22 8.03 30.69
N PRO A 448 -10.16 6.93 29.92
CA PRO A 448 -11.35 6.15 29.62
C PRO A 448 -11.78 5.29 30.82
N GLY A 449 -13.08 5.10 30.97
CA GLY A 449 -13.65 4.10 31.89
C GLY A 449 -13.72 2.71 31.23
N ASN A 450 -14.00 2.66 29.93
CA ASN A 450 -14.04 1.43 29.14
C ASN A 450 -13.59 1.68 27.69
N VAL A 451 -12.99 0.67 27.07
CA VAL A 451 -12.61 0.69 25.64
C VAL A 451 -13.00 -0.65 25.01
N ALA A 452 -13.73 -0.59 23.91
CA ALA A 452 -14.17 -1.76 23.17
C ALA A 452 -13.81 -1.63 21.68
N VAL A 453 -13.66 -2.77 21.01
CA VAL A 453 -13.53 -2.84 19.54
C VAL A 453 -14.72 -3.60 19.01
N SER A 454 -15.27 -3.13 17.89
CA SER A 454 -16.31 -3.81 17.12
C SER A 454 -15.94 -3.82 15.64
N GLY A 455 -16.45 -4.80 14.89
CA GLY A 455 -16.11 -5.00 13.48
C GLY A 455 -15.84 -6.47 13.19
N LYS A 456 -16.01 -6.86 11.93
CA LYS A 456 -15.64 -8.22 11.51
C LYS A 456 -14.12 -8.32 11.56
N ALA A 457 -13.60 -9.38 12.20
CA ALA A 457 -12.18 -9.71 12.19
C ALA A 457 -11.24 -8.66 12.82
N LEU A 458 -11.73 -7.85 13.77
CA LEU A 458 -10.89 -7.05 14.67
C LEU A 458 -10.92 -7.61 16.09
N GLU A 459 -9.76 -7.61 16.73
CA GLU A 459 -9.58 -8.08 18.10
C GLU A 459 -8.86 -7.02 18.95
N MET A 460 -9.48 -6.61 20.06
CA MET A 460 -8.78 -5.82 21.08
C MET A 460 -7.85 -6.74 21.87
N LYS A 461 -6.54 -6.49 21.81
CA LYS A 461 -5.56 -7.25 22.59
C LYS A 461 -5.38 -6.68 24.00
N ARG A 462 -5.24 -5.36 24.10
CA ARG A 462 -5.09 -4.63 25.37
C ARG A 462 -5.33 -3.14 25.16
N PHE A 463 -5.64 -2.43 26.23
CA PHE A 463 -5.56 -0.99 26.25
C PHE A 463 -4.98 -0.47 27.58
N VAL A 464 -4.23 0.63 27.52
CA VAL A 464 -3.64 1.31 28.69
C VAL A 464 -3.72 2.82 28.45
N HIS A 465 -4.04 3.60 29.48
CA HIS A 465 -3.95 5.07 29.43
C HIS A 465 -2.79 5.55 30.29
N ASP A 466 -1.90 6.37 29.73
CA ASP A 466 -0.64 6.80 30.38
C ASP A 466 -0.73 8.19 31.05
N GLY A 467 -1.92 8.77 31.11
CA GLY A 467 -2.16 10.13 31.60
C GLY A 467 -2.41 11.14 30.49
N GLU A 468 -1.89 10.91 29.28
CA GLU A 468 -2.13 11.77 28.11
C GLU A 468 -2.79 11.01 26.96
N TYR A 469 -2.31 9.79 26.67
CA TYR A 469 -2.77 8.96 25.56
C TYR A 469 -3.38 7.65 26.06
N LEU A 470 -4.47 7.27 25.42
CA LEU A 470 -4.91 5.88 25.34
C LEU A 470 -4.09 5.14 24.29
N HIS A 471 -3.46 4.04 24.69
CA HIS A 471 -2.77 3.08 23.85
C HIS A 471 -3.65 1.85 23.69
N ALA A 472 -4.36 1.72 22.58
CA ALA A 472 -5.20 0.57 22.27
C ALA A 472 -4.48 -0.35 21.27
N THR A 473 -4.02 -1.52 21.71
CA THR A 473 -3.43 -2.52 20.82
C THR A 473 -4.55 -3.36 20.20
N VAL A 474 -4.69 -3.26 18.88
CA VAL A 474 -5.74 -3.92 18.09
C VAL A 474 -5.10 -4.76 16.99
N ARG A 475 -5.64 -5.94 16.76
CA ARG A 475 -5.23 -6.86 15.69
C ARG A 475 -6.34 -7.02 14.65
N ALA A 476 -6.00 -6.87 13.39
CA ALA A 476 -6.81 -7.37 12.27
C ALA A 476 -6.45 -8.82 11.98
N LEU A 477 -7.45 -9.69 11.80
CA LEU A 477 -7.22 -11.07 11.37
C LEU A 477 -6.88 -11.13 9.88
N ASP A 478 -7.55 -10.32 9.07
CA ASP A 478 -7.21 -10.19 7.65
C ASP A 478 -5.92 -9.39 7.48
N MET A 479 -4.95 -9.94 6.75
CA MET A 479 -3.68 -9.26 6.51
C MET A 479 -3.80 -8.17 5.44
N GLN A 480 -4.86 -8.20 4.62
CA GLN A 480 -5.24 -7.10 3.73
C GLN A 480 -5.98 -5.99 4.48
N GLY A 481 -6.27 -6.22 5.75
CA GLY A 481 -6.82 -5.27 6.69
C GLY A 481 -8.31 -5.47 6.95
N SER A 482 -8.75 -5.06 8.13
CA SER A 482 -10.14 -5.21 8.58
C SER A 482 -10.68 -3.87 9.07
N ARG A 483 -11.90 -3.55 8.64
CA ARG A 483 -12.61 -2.34 9.06
C ARG A 483 -13.42 -2.59 10.32
N GLY A 484 -13.45 -1.58 11.18
CA GLY A 484 -14.30 -1.58 12.35
C GLY A 484 -14.18 -0.28 13.14
N GLU A 485 -14.45 -0.38 14.42
CA GLU A 485 -14.60 0.78 15.29
C GLU A 485 -13.99 0.51 16.66
N ILE A 486 -13.24 1.48 17.18
CA ILE A 486 -12.85 1.58 18.58
C ILE A 486 -13.84 2.51 19.27
N LYS A 487 -14.54 2.00 20.28
CA LYS A 487 -15.44 2.75 21.16
C LYS A 487 -14.76 3.03 22.49
N ILE A 488 -14.75 4.29 22.90
CA ILE A 488 -14.18 4.73 24.16
C ILE A 488 -15.28 5.39 24.98
N GLN A 489 -15.54 4.86 26.16
CA GLN A 489 -16.50 5.42 27.09
C GLN A 489 -15.75 6.07 28.26
N TYR A 490 -15.94 7.36 28.45
CA TYR A 490 -15.36 8.11 29.56
C TYR A 490 -16.19 7.90 30.84
N ALA A 491 -15.53 7.95 31.99
CA ALA A 491 -16.22 8.01 33.27
C ALA A 491 -17.10 9.27 33.33
N THR A 492 -18.24 9.21 34.02
CA THR A 492 -19.23 10.30 34.10
C THR A 492 -18.69 11.62 34.65
N ASP A 493 -17.51 11.62 35.28
CA ASP A 493 -16.86 12.79 35.89
C ASP A 493 -15.64 13.29 35.08
N ALA A 494 -15.48 12.89 33.81
CA ALA A 494 -14.25 13.09 33.03
C ALA A 494 -14.16 14.39 32.20
N PHE A 495 -15.15 15.28 32.26
CA PHE A 495 -15.17 16.55 31.53
C PHE A 495 -15.48 17.75 32.41
#